data_AF-A0A6J6FCH0-F1
#
_entry.id   AF-A0A6J6FCH0-F1
#
_cell.length_a   1.000
_cell.length_b   1.000
_cell.length_c   1.000
_cell.angle_alpha   90.00
_cell.angle_beta   90.00
_cell.angle_gamma   90.00
#
_symmetry.space_group_name_H-M   'P 1'
#
loop_
_entity.id
_entity.type
_entity.pdbx_description
1 polymer ?
#
loop_
_entity_poly.entity_id
_entity_poly.type
_entity_poly.pdbx_seq_one_letter_code
_entity_poly.pdbx_strand_id
1 'polypeptide(L)'
;MQIKGSVYKGILISLALTLIPISAISAQKITSGSTCKVLNQKVLYLNKTYTCVKSGKKLVWNKGVLVVKPTPTPSPTPTPSPTPTPTPTPTPTPTQIQLPVEWSLCPKIGAKVVGTATYMRCSWAGHAISLEEATQRLVWRSFPIVNVSTSKFNSYQVTPVENATCLNSGDTFDVSGGILECRWVAGKKLQWIKINTIKKTFTNTKSQVSIDICKLQLSDSIGPKSGNGGVVGFPHWVPDGRMNVKGSNEILIVPVDFPDFPGDSGLLEQLEYDKKWLTNWYDYFSTGQSQFNVTTINRWFRMSQNRSGYPTNAKSIDAYGNDANLRQGNQAQAFIDEITKEIDLRKFSTIYLFYPDGEYALGDLIVRSHTFKVKEGEVLLNFFSWGRNLEGMETLKWSYYIHETMHDLGILGHAPGNGWPLGIMTTQSGISYALNPWEQFLLDWLPPEQIYCDEARTLKPVTLSLSPVEREDKQTKMAVIKLSPTRAIVVESHGIDKWSNFKFGDREFPPGFYSVMAYIVDLDKAVRPPGLSDGSSSSNDDWAWAVWQKVDGGSSNKFNTSVGDRKNLGDYVAVLGDSFVIEGVRIKFVSTGDYETIEITKL
;
A
#
# COMPACT_ATOMS: atom_id res chain seq x y z
N MET A 1 29.09 -65.69 -39.71
CA MET A 1 30.22 -66.26 -40.47
C MET A 1 31.46 -65.47 -40.12
N GLN A 2 32.49 -66.15 -39.62
CA GLN A 2 33.77 -65.60 -39.17
C GLN A 2 34.57 -64.95 -40.32
N ILE A 3 35.52 -64.06 -39.96
CA ILE A 3 36.97 -64.02 -40.31
C ILE A 3 37.46 -62.63 -39.81
N LYS A 4 38.24 -62.47 -38.73
CA LYS A 4 39.67 -62.75 -38.42
C LYS A 4 40.71 -61.93 -39.21
N GLY A 5 41.58 -61.23 -38.43
CA GLY A 5 42.98 -60.87 -38.73
C GLY A 5 43.20 -59.55 -39.48
N SER A 6 44.29 -58.79 -39.35
CA SER A 6 45.56 -58.91 -38.61
C SER A 6 46.36 -57.60 -38.81
N VAL A 7 47.02 -57.12 -37.74
CA VAL A 7 48.37 -56.50 -37.62
C VAL A 7 49.00 -55.77 -38.82
N TYR A 8 49.52 -54.53 -38.63
CA TYR A 8 50.97 -54.19 -38.73
C TYR A 8 51.32 -52.69 -38.56
N LYS A 9 52.43 -52.45 -37.82
CA LYS A 9 53.45 -51.37 -37.91
C LYS A 9 52.95 -49.91 -37.82
N GLY A 10 53.33 -49.08 -36.86
CA GLY A 10 54.67 -48.93 -36.26
C GLY A 10 55.53 -47.98 -37.11
N ILE A 11 55.28 -46.67 -37.03
CA ILE A 11 56.19 -45.60 -37.50
C ILE A 11 56.24 -44.51 -36.42
N LEU A 12 57.41 -44.38 -35.79
CA LEU A 12 57.83 -43.29 -34.94
C LEU A 12 58.26 -42.12 -35.84
N ILE A 13 57.60 -40.96 -35.69
CA ILE A 13 58.13 -39.67 -36.16
C ILE A 13 58.21 -38.75 -34.95
N SER A 14 59.43 -38.57 -34.47
CA SER A 14 59.86 -37.54 -33.54
C SER A 14 59.63 -36.16 -34.16
N LEU A 15 58.78 -35.34 -33.53
CA LEU A 15 58.65 -33.92 -33.85
C LEU A 15 59.10 -33.07 -32.66
N ALA A 16 60.09 -32.23 -32.92
CA ALA A 16 60.85 -31.44 -31.98
C ALA A 16 59.99 -30.46 -31.18
N LEU A 17 60.26 -30.40 -29.86
CA LEU A 17 59.83 -29.35 -28.94
C LEU A 17 60.42 -28.00 -29.39
N THR A 18 59.59 -27.12 -29.93
CA THR A 18 59.89 -25.69 -29.99
C THR A 18 59.17 -24.99 -28.83
N LEU A 19 59.94 -24.61 -27.80
CA LEU A 19 59.48 -23.75 -26.72
C LEU A 19 59.16 -22.36 -27.29
N ILE A 20 57.88 -21.98 -27.27
CA ILE A 20 57.45 -20.60 -27.44
C ILE A 20 57.48 -19.94 -26.04
N PRO A 21 58.13 -18.79 -25.85
CA PRO A 21 58.12 -18.09 -24.58
C PRO A 21 56.69 -17.62 -24.27
N ILE A 22 56.13 -18.10 -23.17
CA ILE A 22 54.87 -17.61 -22.63
C ILE A 22 55.15 -16.24 -22.04
N SER A 23 54.85 -15.17 -22.80
CA SER A 23 54.70 -13.84 -22.22
C SER A 23 53.57 -13.93 -21.19
N ALA A 24 53.89 -13.71 -19.91
CA ALA A 24 52.90 -13.60 -18.85
C ALA A 24 51.94 -12.45 -19.18
N ILE A 25 50.73 -12.80 -19.65
CA ILE A 25 49.66 -11.84 -19.83
C ILE A 25 49.20 -11.46 -18.42
N SER A 26 49.54 -10.25 -17.99
CA SER A 26 48.97 -9.62 -16.80
C SER A 26 47.46 -9.83 -16.80
N ALA A 27 46.93 -10.48 -15.75
CA ALA A 27 45.51 -10.75 -15.61
C ALA A 27 44.74 -9.43 -15.59
N GLN A 28 44.10 -9.11 -16.71
CA GLN A 28 43.39 -7.84 -16.90
C GLN A 28 42.27 -7.74 -15.85
N LYS A 29 42.35 -6.73 -14.97
CA LYS A 29 41.34 -6.45 -13.93
C LYS A 29 40.00 -6.17 -14.61
N ILE A 30 38.99 -7.02 -14.37
CA ILE A 30 37.65 -6.85 -14.95
C ILE A 30 36.78 -6.03 -14.01
N THR A 31 36.26 -4.90 -14.50
CA THR A 31 35.27 -4.06 -13.81
C THR A 31 34.01 -3.92 -14.65
N SER A 32 32.84 -3.86 -14.01
CA SER A 32 31.56 -3.63 -14.70
C SER A 32 31.61 -2.35 -15.53
N GLY A 33 31.18 -2.42 -16.79
CA GLY A 33 31.21 -1.29 -17.74
C GLY A 33 32.53 -1.09 -18.49
N SER A 34 33.60 -1.81 -18.14
CA SER A 34 34.85 -1.78 -18.93
C SER A 34 34.71 -2.52 -20.27
N THR A 35 35.51 -2.13 -21.25
CA THR A 35 35.42 -2.65 -22.63
C THR A 35 35.83 -4.11 -22.72
N CYS A 36 35.08 -4.87 -23.52
CA CYS A 36 35.36 -6.26 -23.84
C CYS A 36 35.38 -6.46 -25.36
N LYS A 37 36.10 -7.48 -25.83
CA LYS A 37 36.41 -7.64 -27.26
C LYS A 37 35.41 -8.53 -28.00
N VAL A 38 34.76 -9.47 -27.30
CA VAL A 38 33.94 -10.52 -27.93
C VAL A 38 32.57 -10.60 -27.26
N LEU A 39 31.50 -10.35 -28.03
CA LEU A 39 30.12 -10.42 -27.53
C LEU A 39 29.81 -11.83 -26.99
N ASN A 40 29.13 -11.90 -25.85
CA ASN A 40 28.80 -13.14 -25.12
C ASN A 40 30.00 -13.89 -24.53
N GLN A 41 31.22 -13.36 -24.61
CA GLN A 41 32.35 -13.90 -23.85
C GLN A 41 32.02 -13.84 -22.35
N LYS A 42 32.31 -14.94 -21.64
CA LYS A 42 32.15 -15.04 -20.20
C LYS A 42 33.50 -15.17 -19.52
N VAL A 43 33.72 -14.43 -18.43
CA VAL A 43 34.94 -14.54 -17.63
C VAL A 43 34.57 -14.59 -16.15
N LEU A 44 35.22 -15.50 -15.42
CA LEU A 44 35.13 -15.59 -13.97
C LEU A 44 36.17 -14.65 -13.34
N TYR A 45 35.73 -13.69 -12.53
CA TYR A 45 36.60 -12.80 -11.78
C TYR A 45 35.99 -12.50 -10.41
N LEU A 46 36.77 -12.66 -9.33
CA LEU A 46 36.32 -12.45 -7.94
C LEU A 46 34.97 -13.12 -7.61
N ASN A 47 34.84 -14.42 -7.89
CA ASN A 47 33.62 -15.23 -7.69
C ASN A 47 32.34 -14.75 -8.41
N LYS A 48 32.48 -13.86 -9.38
CA LYS A 48 31.40 -13.44 -10.29
C LYS A 48 31.72 -13.84 -11.71
N THR A 49 30.71 -14.30 -12.43
CA THR A 49 30.76 -14.51 -13.88
C THR A 49 30.32 -13.23 -14.58
N TYR A 50 31.25 -12.56 -15.26
CA TYR A 50 30.99 -11.39 -16.11
C TYR A 50 30.68 -11.86 -17.53
N THR A 51 29.69 -11.26 -18.17
CA THR A 51 29.35 -11.50 -19.59
C THR A 51 29.52 -10.21 -20.39
N CYS A 52 30.22 -10.29 -21.51
CA CYS A 52 30.39 -9.18 -22.44
C CYS A 52 29.09 -8.92 -23.20
N VAL A 53 28.47 -7.77 -22.96
CA VAL A 53 27.15 -7.39 -23.51
C VAL A 53 27.26 -6.10 -24.32
N LYS A 54 26.29 -5.88 -25.21
CA LYS A 54 26.22 -4.66 -26.00
C LYS A 54 25.61 -3.53 -25.16
N SER A 55 26.31 -2.41 -25.06
CA SER A 55 25.81 -1.17 -24.45
C SER A 55 26.01 -0.03 -25.44
N GLY A 56 24.92 0.42 -26.05
CA GLY A 56 24.95 1.33 -27.20
C GLY A 56 25.71 0.74 -28.41
N LYS A 57 26.72 1.46 -28.90
CA LYS A 57 27.60 1.03 -30.02
C LYS A 57 28.85 0.25 -29.57
N LYS A 58 29.03 0.00 -28.27
CA LYS A 58 30.25 -0.65 -27.72
C LYS A 58 29.90 -1.96 -26.99
N LEU A 59 30.93 -2.80 -26.82
CA LEU A 59 30.87 -4.03 -26.02
C LEU A 59 31.50 -3.79 -24.65
N VAL A 60 30.76 -4.08 -23.58
CA VAL A 60 31.20 -3.88 -22.19
C VAL A 60 30.84 -5.06 -21.30
N TRP A 61 31.61 -5.26 -20.22
CA TRP A 61 31.27 -6.27 -19.20
C TRP A 61 30.03 -5.85 -18.41
N ASN A 62 29.10 -6.78 -18.21
CA ASN A 62 27.93 -6.57 -17.36
C ASN A 62 28.30 -6.47 -15.86
N LYS A 63 27.31 -6.35 -14.97
CA LYS A 63 27.53 -6.21 -13.51
C LYS A 63 28.09 -7.47 -12.82
N GLY A 64 28.23 -8.59 -13.53
CA GLY A 64 28.66 -9.89 -13.01
C GLY A 64 27.60 -10.61 -12.17
N VAL A 65 27.54 -11.93 -12.26
CA VAL A 65 26.61 -12.79 -11.50
C VAL A 65 27.40 -13.68 -10.56
N LEU A 66 27.03 -13.73 -9.27
CA LEU A 66 27.71 -14.58 -8.27
C LEU A 66 27.60 -16.06 -8.64
N VAL A 67 28.72 -16.79 -8.58
CA VAL A 67 28.74 -18.23 -8.80
C VAL A 67 28.47 -18.94 -7.47
N VAL A 68 27.29 -19.55 -7.36
CA VAL A 68 26.95 -20.41 -6.21
C VAL A 68 27.74 -21.71 -6.36
N LYS A 69 28.67 -21.96 -5.45
CA LYS A 69 29.50 -23.18 -5.43
C LYS A 69 28.60 -24.39 -5.13
N PRO A 70 28.53 -25.43 -5.97
CA PRO A 70 27.80 -26.64 -5.63
C PRO A 70 28.45 -27.34 -4.44
N THR A 71 27.63 -27.73 -3.47
CA THR A 71 28.01 -28.49 -2.27
C THR A 71 28.56 -29.86 -2.71
N PRO A 72 29.74 -30.29 -2.22
CA PRO A 72 30.32 -31.56 -2.62
C PRO A 72 29.46 -32.74 -2.16
N THR A 73 29.17 -33.63 -3.09
CA THR A 73 28.52 -34.93 -2.84
C THR A 73 29.46 -35.84 -2.04
N PRO A 74 29.03 -36.45 -0.93
CA PRO A 74 29.88 -37.34 -0.15
C PRO A 74 30.23 -38.63 -0.92
N SER A 75 31.47 -39.07 -0.74
CA SER A 75 32.09 -40.27 -1.30
C SER A 75 31.44 -41.56 -0.76
N PRO A 76 31.35 -42.66 -1.54
CA PRO A 76 30.74 -43.91 -1.09
C PRO A 76 31.57 -44.60 0.02
N THR A 77 30.92 -44.87 1.13
CA THR A 77 31.43 -45.68 2.27
C THR A 77 31.31 -47.18 1.94
N PRO A 78 32.28 -48.03 2.31
CA PRO A 78 32.22 -49.47 2.04
C PRO A 78 31.02 -50.15 2.71
N THR A 79 30.45 -51.10 1.97
CA THR A 79 29.24 -51.85 2.28
C THR A 79 29.45 -52.83 3.45
N PRO A 80 28.71 -52.73 4.56
CA PRO A 80 28.63 -53.81 5.53
C PRO A 80 27.58 -54.85 5.14
N SER A 81 27.87 -56.08 5.57
CA SER A 81 27.13 -57.35 5.48
C SER A 81 25.61 -57.24 5.71
N PRO A 82 24.78 -58.13 5.09
CA PRO A 82 23.33 -58.08 5.16
C PRO A 82 22.82 -58.09 6.61
N THR A 83 22.13 -57.01 6.97
CA THR A 83 21.35 -56.88 8.20
C THR A 83 19.90 -57.29 7.89
N PRO A 84 19.21 -58.05 8.75
CA PRO A 84 17.85 -58.51 8.50
C PRO A 84 16.91 -57.34 8.22
N THR A 85 16.05 -57.52 7.21
CA THR A 85 15.06 -56.56 6.75
C THR A 85 14.17 -56.10 7.92
N PRO A 86 14.16 -54.81 8.29
CA PRO A 86 13.19 -54.31 9.25
C PRO A 86 11.80 -54.35 8.63
N THR A 87 10.87 -54.91 9.39
CA THR A 87 9.42 -54.85 9.22
C THR A 87 8.97 -53.43 8.87
N PRO A 88 7.98 -53.22 7.96
CA PRO A 88 7.52 -51.90 7.56
C PRO A 88 7.17 -51.04 8.78
N THR A 89 7.96 -50.01 9.01
CA THR A 89 7.62 -48.94 9.95
C THR A 89 6.31 -48.32 9.49
N PRO A 90 5.29 -48.16 10.34
CA PRO A 90 4.07 -47.48 9.97
C PRO A 90 4.42 -46.09 9.44
N THR A 91 3.95 -45.78 8.23
CA THR A 91 4.01 -44.43 7.65
C THR A 91 3.50 -43.45 8.71
N PRO A 92 4.29 -42.42 9.11
CA PRO A 92 3.82 -41.46 10.09
C PRO A 92 2.52 -40.87 9.56
N THR A 93 1.43 -41.07 10.30
CA THR A 93 0.18 -40.37 10.08
C THR A 93 0.51 -38.88 9.99
N PRO A 94 0.04 -38.14 8.98
CA PRO A 94 0.35 -36.72 8.87
C PRO A 94 -0.06 -36.05 10.18
N THR A 95 0.94 -35.58 10.94
CA THR A 95 0.70 -34.82 12.16
C THR A 95 -0.11 -33.61 11.74
N GLN A 96 -1.41 -33.60 12.09
CA GLN A 96 -2.25 -32.44 11.84
C GLN A 96 -1.60 -31.27 12.58
N ILE A 97 -1.20 -30.24 11.84
CA ILE A 97 -0.68 -29.01 12.42
C ILE A 97 -1.79 -28.45 13.29
N GLN A 98 -1.62 -28.50 14.61
CA GLN A 98 -2.57 -27.91 15.54
C GLN A 98 -2.52 -26.40 15.40
N LEU A 99 -3.62 -25.81 14.93
CA LEU A 99 -3.74 -24.36 14.86
C LEU A 99 -3.81 -23.76 16.27
N PRO A 100 -3.16 -22.61 16.51
CA PRO A 100 -3.38 -21.83 17.72
C PRO A 100 -4.86 -21.53 17.96
N VAL A 101 -5.26 -21.42 19.22
CA VAL A 101 -6.63 -21.06 19.58
C VAL A 101 -6.88 -19.59 19.22
N GLU A 102 -7.97 -19.30 18.52
CA GLU A 102 -8.34 -17.92 18.20
C GLU A 102 -8.52 -17.09 19.47
N TRP A 103 -8.04 -15.84 19.44
CA TRP A 103 -7.95 -14.90 20.57
C TRP A 103 -6.94 -15.25 21.68
N SER A 104 -6.20 -16.36 21.56
CA SER A 104 -5.06 -16.62 22.46
C SER A 104 -3.88 -15.71 22.15
N LEU A 105 -3.06 -15.40 23.16
CA LEU A 105 -1.87 -14.56 23.00
C LEU A 105 -0.88 -15.17 22.01
N CYS A 106 -0.25 -14.31 21.21
CA CYS A 106 0.76 -14.70 20.24
C CYS A 106 2.08 -13.99 20.47
N PRO A 107 3.22 -14.60 20.07
CA PRO A 107 4.54 -14.13 20.50
C PRO A 107 5.08 -12.94 19.69
N LYS A 108 4.61 -12.76 18.44
CA LYS A 108 5.16 -11.77 17.52
C LYS A 108 4.16 -11.41 16.43
N ILE A 109 3.90 -10.11 16.25
CA ILE A 109 3.03 -9.59 15.19
C ILE A 109 3.43 -10.18 13.82
N GLY A 110 2.41 -10.57 13.04
CA GLY A 110 2.60 -11.15 11.72
C GLY A 110 3.10 -12.59 11.66
N ALA A 111 3.36 -13.25 12.80
CA ALA A 111 3.59 -14.70 12.83
C ALA A 111 2.38 -15.45 12.23
N LYS A 112 2.63 -16.54 11.48
CA LYS A 112 1.59 -17.30 10.79
C LYS A 112 1.70 -18.79 11.03
N VAL A 113 0.55 -19.45 11.16
CA VAL A 113 0.40 -20.91 11.14
C VAL A 113 -0.67 -21.26 10.12
N VAL A 114 -0.30 -21.96 9.05
CA VAL A 114 -1.20 -22.26 7.92
C VAL A 114 -1.81 -23.64 8.10
N GLY A 115 -3.14 -23.71 8.09
CA GLY A 115 -3.93 -24.94 8.09
C GLY A 115 -4.41 -25.31 6.67
N THR A 116 -5.42 -26.17 6.59
CA THR A 116 -5.99 -26.63 5.31
C THR A 116 -7.06 -25.69 4.74
N ALA A 117 -7.88 -25.08 5.61
CA ALA A 117 -8.98 -24.18 5.20
C ALA A 117 -8.78 -22.73 5.67
N THR A 118 -8.07 -22.53 6.77
CA THR A 118 -7.76 -21.23 7.36
C THR A 118 -6.27 -21.15 7.71
N TYR A 119 -5.79 -19.94 7.93
CA TYR A 119 -4.51 -19.71 8.59
C TYR A 119 -4.73 -18.84 9.83
N MET A 120 -3.94 -19.11 10.87
CA MET A 120 -3.87 -18.25 12.04
C MET A 120 -2.76 -17.24 11.82
N ARG A 121 -3.05 -15.96 12.06
CA ARG A 121 -2.05 -14.88 12.04
C ARG A 121 -2.05 -14.16 13.38
N CYS A 122 -0.87 -13.89 13.91
CA CYS A 122 -0.72 -13.02 15.06
C CYS A 122 -1.02 -11.59 14.63
N SER A 123 -2.09 -11.03 15.19
CA SER A 123 -2.64 -9.76 14.78
C SER A 123 -2.98 -8.93 16.00
N TRP A 124 -3.06 -7.63 15.78
CA TRP A 124 -3.41 -6.68 16.82
C TRP A 124 -4.93 -6.59 17.02
N ALA A 125 -5.35 -6.68 18.27
CA ALA A 125 -6.76 -6.67 18.68
C ALA A 125 -7.35 -5.27 18.92
N GLY A 126 -6.61 -4.20 18.61
CA GLY A 126 -7.09 -2.82 18.72
C GLY A 126 -6.35 -2.00 19.79
N HIS A 127 -6.82 -0.78 20.00
CA HIS A 127 -6.13 0.28 20.74
C HIS A 127 -5.50 -0.16 22.08
N ALA A 128 -4.30 0.38 22.36
CA ALA A 128 -3.61 0.26 23.63
C ALA A 128 -3.02 1.61 24.07
N ILE A 129 -3.05 1.88 25.38
CA ILE A 129 -2.45 3.07 26.01
C ILE A 129 -1.17 2.77 26.79
N SER A 130 -0.81 1.50 26.96
CA SER A 130 0.39 1.06 27.67
C SER A 130 1.10 -0.12 26.98
N LEU A 131 2.32 -0.43 27.41
CA LEU A 131 3.08 -1.59 26.92
C LEU A 131 2.42 -2.91 27.32
N GLU A 132 1.87 -2.96 28.53
CA GLU A 132 1.22 -4.15 29.06
C GLU A 132 -0.05 -4.46 28.26
N GLU A 133 -0.91 -3.46 28.06
CA GLU A 133 -2.07 -3.59 27.19
C GLU A 133 -1.66 -3.97 25.78
N ALA A 134 -0.62 -3.32 25.23
CA ALA A 134 -0.13 -3.64 23.90
C ALA A 134 0.21 -5.12 23.75
N THR A 135 0.94 -5.67 24.72
CA THR A 135 1.31 -7.08 24.73
C THR A 135 0.06 -7.99 24.81
N GLN A 136 -0.96 -7.57 25.55
CA GLN A 136 -2.24 -8.30 25.65
C GLN A 136 -3.10 -8.20 24.38
N ARG A 137 -2.86 -7.21 23.50
CA ARG A 137 -3.56 -7.05 22.22
C ARG A 137 -2.96 -7.89 21.09
N LEU A 138 -1.80 -8.50 21.28
CA LEU A 138 -1.22 -9.44 20.31
C LEU A 138 -1.88 -10.82 20.45
N VAL A 139 -2.81 -11.11 19.55
CA VAL A 139 -3.60 -12.36 19.59
C VAL A 139 -3.62 -13.08 18.25
N TRP A 140 -3.78 -14.41 18.30
CA TRP A 140 -4.03 -15.22 17.12
C TRP A 140 -5.43 -14.95 16.56
N ARG A 141 -5.52 -14.56 15.29
CA ARG A 141 -6.78 -14.38 14.55
C ARG A 141 -6.85 -15.35 13.39
N SER A 142 -8.04 -15.89 13.14
CA SER A 142 -8.29 -16.84 12.05
C SER A 142 -8.68 -16.09 10.78
N PHE A 143 -8.06 -16.47 9.66
CA PHE A 143 -8.36 -15.91 8.34
C PHE A 143 -8.63 -17.05 7.34
N PRO A 144 -9.62 -16.90 6.45
CA PRO A 144 -9.88 -17.90 5.42
C PRO A 144 -8.73 -17.93 4.40
N ILE A 145 -8.38 -19.14 3.95
CA ILE A 145 -7.50 -19.29 2.80
C ILE A 145 -8.35 -19.09 1.54
N VAL A 146 -8.04 -18.06 0.76
CA VAL A 146 -8.67 -17.83 -0.55
C VAL A 146 -7.76 -18.42 -1.61
N ASN A 147 -8.23 -19.47 -2.28
CA ASN A 147 -7.51 -20.10 -3.39
C ASN A 147 -8.01 -19.51 -4.71
N VAL A 148 -7.10 -18.89 -5.46
CA VAL A 148 -7.33 -18.46 -6.84
C VAL A 148 -6.54 -19.36 -7.79
N SER A 149 -7.19 -19.79 -8.86
CA SER A 149 -6.59 -20.55 -9.94
C SER A 149 -6.00 -19.63 -11.00
N THR A 150 -4.97 -20.13 -11.68
CA THR A 150 -4.41 -19.50 -12.88
C THR A 150 -4.27 -20.54 -13.99
N SER A 151 -4.17 -20.09 -15.25
CA SER A 151 -3.83 -20.93 -16.41
C SER A 151 -2.62 -21.85 -16.17
N LYS A 152 -1.68 -21.46 -15.31
CA LYS A 152 -0.46 -22.21 -15.01
C LYS A 152 -0.68 -23.42 -14.10
N PHE A 153 -1.77 -23.47 -13.35
CA PHE A 153 -2.07 -24.56 -12.41
C PHE A 153 -3.00 -25.65 -12.99
N ASN A 154 -3.37 -25.56 -14.28
CA ASN A 154 -4.12 -26.57 -15.04
C ASN A 154 -5.42 -27.06 -14.36
N SER A 155 -6.11 -26.19 -13.62
CA SER A 155 -7.28 -26.53 -12.80
C SER A 155 -8.64 -26.40 -13.51
N TYR A 156 -8.67 -25.93 -14.76
CA TYR A 156 -9.91 -25.70 -15.50
C TYR A 156 -10.33 -26.91 -16.35
N GLN A 157 -11.58 -27.37 -16.18
CA GLN A 157 -12.18 -28.49 -16.93
C GLN A 157 -12.41 -28.15 -18.41
N VAL A 158 -12.67 -26.88 -18.71
CA VAL A 158 -12.90 -26.33 -20.05
C VAL A 158 -12.14 -25.03 -20.19
N THR A 159 -11.73 -24.69 -21.41
CA THR A 159 -11.10 -23.41 -21.69
C THR A 159 -12.07 -22.26 -21.38
N PRO A 160 -11.72 -21.34 -20.46
CA PRO A 160 -12.52 -20.17 -20.16
C PRO A 160 -12.84 -19.31 -21.39
N VAL A 161 -14.07 -18.78 -21.45
CA VAL A 161 -14.56 -17.89 -22.50
C VAL A 161 -15.13 -16.63 -21.86
N GLU A 162 -14.91 -15.48 -22.47
CA GLU A 162 -15.45 -14.20 -22.02
C GLU A 162 -16.99 -14.26 -21.84
N ASN A 163 -17.49 -13.64 -20.76
CA ASN A 163 -18.88 -13.63 -20.29
C ASN A 163 -19.45 -15.00 -19.86
N ALA A 164 -18.72 -16.10 -20.01
CA ALA A 164 -19.14 -17.39 -19.48
C ALA A 164 -19.01 -17.43 -17.95
N THR A 165 -19.78 -18.32 -17.31
CA THR A 165 -19.74 -18.51 -15.87
C THR A 165 -18.38 -19.04 -15.41
N CYS A 166 -17.94 -18.59 -14.24
CA CYS A 166 -16.73 -19.04 -13.55
C CYS A 166 -17.02 -19.38 -12.08
N LEU A 167 -16.06 -19.99 -11.38
CA LEU A 167 -16.30 -20.59 -10.06
C LEU A 167 -15.79 -19.75 -8.89
N ASN A 168 -14.59 -19.17 -8.99
CA ASN A 168 -13.99 -18.40 -7.90
C ASN A 168 -13.61 -17.01 -8.37
N SER A 169 -14.07 -15.99 -7.63
CA SER A 169 -13.68 -14.60 -7.85
C SER A 169 -12.15 -14.47 -7.83
N GLY A 170 -11.58 -13.77 -8.81
CA GLY A 170 -10.14 -13.59 -8.98
C GLY A 170 -9.40 -14.75 -9.64
N ASP A 171 -10.07 -15.83 -10.03
CA ASP A 171 -9.47 -16.81 -10.95
C ASP A 171 -9.03 -16.10 -12.24
N THR A 172 -7.90 -16.49 -12.80
CA THR A 172 -7.35 -15.90 -14.03
C THR A 172 -7.02 -16.94 -15.10
N PHE A 173 -7.14 -16.55 -16.36
CA PHE A 173 -6.78 -17.39 -17.50
C PHE A 173 -6.13 -16.55 -18.59
N ASP A 174 -4.90 -16.92 -18.99
CA ASP A 174 -4.18 -16.21 -20.04
C ASP A 174 -4.87 -16.38 -21.40
N VAL A 175 -5.08 -15.27 -22.11
CA VAL A 175 -5.60 -15.23 -23.48
C VAL A 175 -4.74 -14.32 -24.34
N SER A 176 -4.93 -14.35 -25.66
CA SER A 176 -4.21 -13.42 -26.54
C SER A 176 -4.53 -11.96 -26.19
N GLY A 177 -3.48 -11.18 -25.91
CA GLY A 177 -3.57 -9.75 -25.59
C GLY A 177 -4.05 -9.42 -24.17
N GLY A 178 -4.15 -10.40 -23.26
CA GLY A 178 -4.63 -10.14 -21.90
C GLY A 178 -4.88 -11.39 -21.07
N ILE A 179 -5.79 -11.23 -20.10
CA ILE A 179 -6.31 -12.33 -19.29
C ILE A 179 -7.84 -12.29 -19.29
N LEU A 180 -8.47 -13.42 -19.02
CA LEU A 180 -9.81 -13.46 -18.45
C LEU A 180 -9.66 -13.49 -16.93
N GLU A 181 -10.42 -12.67 -16.23
CA GLU A 181 -10.50 -12.62 -14.77
C GLU A 181 -11.95 -12.89 -14.34
N CYS A 182 -12.14 -13.81 -13.39
CA CYS A 182 -13.46 -14.13 -12.86
C CYS A 182 -13.92 -13.05 -11.88
N ARG A 183 -15.03 -12.36 -12.18
CA ARG A 183 -15.57 -11.27 -11.34
C ARG A 183 -17.04 -11.50 -10.98
N TRP A 184 -17.45 -10.94 -9.85
CA TRP A 184 -18.86 -10.91 -9.44
C TRP A 184 -19.69 -10.04 -10.39
N VAL A 185 -20.92 -10.48 -10.63
CA VAL A 185 -21.96 -9.73 -11.35
C VAL A 185 -23.28 -9.87 -10.59
N ALA A 186 -24.24 -9.00 -10.92
CA ALA A 186 -25.52 -8.86 -10.23
C ALA A 186 -26.21 -10.21 -9.98
N GLY A 187 -26.75 -10.36 -8.77
CA GLY A 187 -27.41 -11.59 -8.33
C GLY A 187 -26.46 -12.69 -7.86
N LYS A 188 -25.29 -12.35 -7.31
CA LYS A 188 -24.31 -13.29 -6.74
C LYS A 188 -23.82 -14.33 -7.75
N LYS A 189 -23.62 -13.88 -8.99
CA LYS A 189 -23.09 -14.70 -10.09
C LYS A 189 -21.65 -14.30 -10.38
N LEU A 190 -20.92 -15.20 -11.04
CA LEU A 190 -19.53 -15.00 -11.43
C LEU A 190 -19.39 -15.16 -12.94
N GLN A 191 -18.66 -14.25 -13.59
CA GLN A 191 -18.40 -14.28 -15.03
C GLN A 191 -16.95 -13.96 -15.35
N TRP A 192 -16.44 -14.58 -16.42
CA TRP A 192 -15.12 -14.27 -16.99
C TRP A 192 -15.14 -12.92 -17.71
N ILE A 193 -14.36 -11.97 -17.22
CA ILE A 193 -14.23 -10.62 -17.77
C ILE A 193 -12.88 -10.49 -18.44
N LYS A 194 -12.84 -9.95 -19.66
CA LYS A 194 -11.58 -9.74 -20.38
C LYS A 194 -10.87 -8.48 -19.90
N ILE A 195 -9.59 -8.64 -19.62
CA ILE A 195 -8.68 -7.61 -19.15
C ILE A 195 -7.48 -7.55 -20.09
N ASN A 196 -7.22 -6.39 -20.69
CA ASN A 196 -6.14 -6.26 -21.66
C ASN A 196 -4.78 -6.14 -20.93
N THR A 197 -3.72 -6.67 -21.55
CA THR A 197 -2.34 -6.49 -21.08
C THR A 197 -1.96 -5.01 -21.04
N ILE A 198 -2.33 -4.28 -22.10
CA ILE A 198 -2.22 -2.83 -22.17
C ILE A 198 -3.64 -2.29 -21.98
N LYS A 199 -3.86 -1.59 -20.87
CA LYS A 199 -5.16 -0.99 -20.56
C LYS A 199 -5.55 -0.01 -21.66
N LYS A 200 -6.76 -0.16 -22.19
CA LYS A 200 -7.31 0.80 -23.14
C LYS A 200 -7.63 2.11 -22.45
N THR A 201 -7.41 3.22 -23.15
CA THR A 201 -7.95 4.52 -22.76
C THR A 201 -9.38 4.66 -23.29
N PHE A 202 -10.14 5.52 -22.63
CA PHE A 202 -11.50 5.92 -22.99
C PHE A 202 -11.61 7.43 -22.96
N THR A 203 -12.64 7.96 -23.64
CA THR A 203 -13.02 9.37 -23.58
C THR A 203 -14.48 9.45 -23.23
N ASN A 204 -14.79 10.12 -22.12
CA ASN A 204 -16.18 10.36 -21.73
C ASN A 204 -16.77 11.55 -22.48
N THR A 205 -18.09 11.59 -22.52
CA THR A 205 -18.82 12.81 -22.86
C THR A 205 -18.43 13.93 -21.89
N LYS A 206 -18.28 15.15 -22.39
CA LYS A 206 -17.99 16.32 -21.56
C LYS A 206 -19.16 16.62 -20.62
N SER A 207 -18.83 17.09 -19.42
CA SER A 207 -19.78 17.68 -18.48
C SER A 207 -20.66 18.71 -19.20
N GLN A 208 -21.97 18.60 -19.03
CA GLN A 208 -22.92 19.54 -19.66
C GLN A 208 -22.93 20.91 -18.96
N VAL A 209 -22.38 20.95 -17.75
CA VAL A 209 -22.28 22.15 -16.91
C VAL A 209 -20.82 22.46 -16.57
N SER A 210 -20.58 23.69 -16.09
CA SER A 210 -19.26 24.05 -15.55
C SER A 210 -18.95 23.20 -14.32
N ILE A 211 -17.67 22.84 -14.17
CA ILE A 211 -17.15 22.17 -12.97
C ILE A 211 -17.42 22.98 -11.69
N ASP A 212 -17.56 24.31 -11.80
CA ASP A 212 -17.84 25.19 -10.67
C ASP A 212 -19.22 24.92 -10.05
N ILE A 213 -20.16 24.31 -10.78
CA ILE A 213 -21.45 23.89 -10.20
C ILE A 213 -21.20 22.87 -9.09
N CYS A 214 -20.28 21.92 -9.30
CA CYS A 214 -19.92 20.87 -8.35
C CYS A 214 -18.99 21.33 -7.22
N LYS A 215 -18.49 22.58 -7.27
CA LYS A 215 -17.79 23.20 -6.14
C LYS A 215 -18.81 23.67 -5.12
N LEU A 216 -19.19 22.79 -4.18
CA LEU A 216 -20.09 23.13 -3.08
C LEU A 216 -19.45 24.21 -2.21
N GLN A 217 -20.14 25.33 -1.99
CA GLN A 217 -19.56 26.49 -1.33
C GLN A 217 -19.74 26.39 0.19
N LEU A 218 -18.66 26.59 0.95
CA LEU A 218 -18.69 26.68 2.42
C LEU A 218 -19.55 27.86 2.90
N SER A 219 -19.78 28.87 2.07
CA SER A 219 -20.74 29.95 2.37
C SER A 219 -22.18 29.47 2.47
N ASP A 220 -22.51 28.37 1.80
CA ASP A 220 -23.87 27.82 1.74
C ASP A 220 -24.16 26.88 2.92
N SER A 221 -23.11 26.42 3.63
CA SER A 221 -23.25 25.57 4.82
C SER A 221 -23.81 26.36 6.00
N ILE A 222 -24.83 25.78 6.63
CA ILE A 222 -25.40 26.25 7.91
C ILE A 222 -24.73 25.56 9.12
N GLY A 223 -23.97 24.49 8.87
CA GLY A 223 -23.18 23.78 9.88
C GLY A 223 -21.80 24.41 10.10
N PRO A 224 -20.96 23.77 10.94
CA PRO A 224 -19.55 24.13 11.05
C PRO A 224 -18.86 24.05 9.69
N LYS A 225 -18.06 25.05 9.34
CA LYS A 225 -17.37 25.13 8.04
C LYS A 225 -16.03 24.38 8.02
N SER A 226 -15.57 23.96 9.19
CA SER A 226 -14.36 23.16 9.39
C SER A 226 -14.48 22.30 10.65
N GLY A 227 -13.69 21.22 10.66
CA GLY A 227 -13.47 20.37 11.83
C GLY A 227 -11.97 20.21 12.05
N ASN A 228 -11.46 20.48 13.26
CA ASN A 228 -10.03 20.35 13.56
C ASN A 228 -9.08 21.03 12.55
N GLY A 229 -9.51 22.16 11.95
CA GLY A 229 -8.73 22.89 10.94
C GLY A 229 -8.87 22.39 9.50
N GLY A 230 -9.55 21.27 9.24
CA GLY A 230 -9.83 20.78 7.89
C GLY A 230 -11.17 21.26 7.33
N VAL A 231 -11.28 21.37 6.01
CA VAL A 231 -12.51 21.72 5.28
C VAL A 231 -12.92 20.63 4.30
N VAL A 232 -14.18 20.66 3.87
CA VAL A 232 -14.78 19.64 2.98
C VAL A 232 -15.49 20.25 1.76
N GLY A 233 -15.44 21.58 1.61
CA GLY A 233 -16.04 22.37 0.53
C GLY A 233 -15.15 23.55 0.12
N PHE A 234 -15.66 24.40 -0.77
CA PHE A 234 -14.90 25.47 -1.41
C PHE A 234 -15.22 26.88 -0.84
N PRO A 235 -14.26 27.82 -0.81
CA PRO A 235 -12.85 27.65 -1.15
C PRO A 235 -12.13 26.82 -0.09
N HIS A 236 -11.16 26.03 -0.54
CA HIS A 236 -10.23 25.36 0.36
C HIS A 236 -9.27 26.38 1.00
N TRP A 237 -8.88 26.14 2.26
CA TRP A 237 -7.88 26.93 2.97
C TRP A 237 -7.08 26.06 3.93
N VAL A 238 -5.86 26.52 4.25
CA VAL A 238 -4.96 25.88 5.22
C VAL A 238 -4.87 26.77 6.45
N PRO A 239 -5.07 26.24 7.69
CA PRO A 239 -5.13 27.06 8.90
C PRO A 239 -3.89 27.87 9.24
N ASP A 240 -2.70 27.30 9.01
CA ASP A 240 -1.44 27.86 9.51
C ASP A 240 -0.40 28.15 8.40
N GLY A 241 -0.73 27.81 7.14
CA GLY A 241 0.10 28.06 5.96
C GLY A 241 1.51 27.47 6.01
N ARG A 242 1.79 26.53 6.92
CA ARG A 242 3.16 25.98 7.10
C ARG A 242 3.52 24.91 6.09
N MET A 243 2.51 24.15 5.72
CA MET A 243 2.62 23.17 4.65
C MET A 243 2.02 23.79 3.40
N ASN A 244 2.76 23.65 2.32
CA ASN A 244 2.40 24.16 1.02
C ASN A 244 1.56 23.11 0.28
N VAL A 245 0.26 23.39 0.09
CA VAL A 245 -0.61 22.60 -0.79
C VAL A 245 -0.04 22.57 -2.22
N LYS A 246 0.59 23.67 -2.64
CA LYS A 246 1.34 23.78 -3.90
C LYS A 246 2.71 24.41 -3.64
N GLY A 247 3.77 23.83 -4.19
CA GLY A 247 5.16 24.22 -3.95
C GLY A 247 5.94 23.15 -3.21
N SER A 248 7.05 23.54 -2.59
CA SER A 248 7.96 22.62 -1.91
C SER A 248 7.75 22.60 -0.40
N ASN A 249 7.88 21.42 0.20
CA ASN A 249 7.85 21.17 1.62
C ASN A 249 9.14 20.47 2.05
N GLU A 250 9.88 21.06 3.00
CA GLU A 250 11.13 20.52 3.51
C GLU A 250 10.85 19.66 4.74
N ILE A 251 11.13 18.35 4.67
CA ILE A 251 10.84 17.43 5.77
C ILE A 251 12.08 16.66 6.20
N LEU A 252 12.10 16.24 7.47
CA LEU A 252 13.17 15.45 8.08
C LEU A 252 12.61 14.14 8.61
N ILE A 253 13.22 13.01 8.24
CA ILE A 253 12.95 11.70 8.82
C ILE A 253 14.12 11.31 9.75
N VAL A 254 13.81 11.08 11.02
CA VAL A 254 14.74 10.75 12.10
C VAL A 254 14.45 9.34 12.64
N PRO A 255 15.16 8.30 12.18
CA PRO A 255 15.18 7.01 12.86
C PRO A 255 15.88 7.13 14.21
N VAL A 256 15.20 6.73 15.28
CA VAL A 256 15.68 6.86 16.66
C VAL A 256 15.75 5.49 17.32
N ASP A 257 16.85 5.22 18.03
CA ASP A 257 16.97 4.05 18.90
C ASP A 257 17.41 4.42 20.32
N PHE A 258 17.35 3.46 21.24
CA PHE A 258 17.59 3.69 22.67
C PHE A 258 18.66 2.73 23.21
N PRO A 259 19.33 3.05 24.34
CA PRO A 259 20.28 2.11 24.94
C PRO A 259 19.65 0.77 25.34
N ASP A 260 18.38 0.75 25.78
CA ASP A 260 17.62 -0.46 26.12
C ASP A 260 16.87 -1.09 24.94
N PHE A 261 16.87 -0.43 23.78
CA PHE A 261 16.22 -0.90 22.56
C PHE A 261 17.01 -0.42 21.34
N PRO A 262 18.17 -1.05 21.08
CA PRO A 262 19.06 -0.64 20.00
C PRO A 262 18.44 -0.96 18.64
N GLY A 263 18.80 -0.15 17.65
CA GLY A 263 18.32 -0.31 16.30
C GLY A 263 18.78 -1.58 15.62
N ASP A 264 17.96 -2.05 14.69
CA ASP A 264 18.19 -3.27 13.93
C ASP A 264 18.92 -3.02 12.60
N SER A 265 19.26 -4.12 11.93
CA SER A 265 19.74 -4.09 10.55
C SER A 265 18.56 -3.86 9.60
N GLY A 266 18.72 -3.02 8.57
CA GLY A 266 17.69 -2.78 7.56
C GLY A 266 17.26 -1.33 7.44
N LEU A 267 17.72 -0.46 8.34
CA LEU A 267 17.36 0.96 8.36
C LEU A 267 17.49 1.66 6.99
N LEU A 268 18.59 1.47 6.27
CA LEU A 268 18.77 2.12 4.97
C LEU A 268 17.74 1.66 3.94
N GLU A 269 17.36 0.39 3.95
CA GLU A 269 16.32 -0.14 3.06
C GLU A 269 14.96 0.45 3.44
N GLN A 270 14.65 0.57 4.73
CA GLN A 270 13.43 1.20 5.23
C GLN A 270 13.36 2.68 4.82
N LEU A 271 14.44 3.45 5.00
CA LEU A 271 14.50 4.86 4.63
C LEU A 271 14.32 5.08 3.12
N GLU A 272 14.98 4.26 2.28
CA GLU A 272 14.82 4.34 0.83
C GLU A 272 13.41 3.94 0.40
N TYR A 273 12.81 2.94 1.05
CA TYR A 273 11.44 2.53 0.82
C TYR A 273 10.45 3.66 1.17
N ASP A 274 10.55 4.22 2.37
CA ASP A 274 9.66 5.29 2.82
C ASP A 274 9.81 6.56 2.00
N LYS A 275 11.04 6.97 1.72
CA LYS A 275 11.32 8.15 0.88
C LYS A 275 10.71 7.99 -0.50
N LYS A 276 10.95 6.85 -1.16
CA LYS A 276 10.41 6.55 -2.49
C LYS A 276 8.89 6.64 -2.52
N TRP A 277 8.21 6.02 -1.58
CA TRP A 277 6.75 5.96 -1.61
C TRP A 277 6.10 7.27 -1.20
N LEU A 278 6.67 7.98 -0.22
CA LEU A 278 6.22 9.31 0.15
C LEU A 278 6.29 10.28 -1.04
N THR A 279 7.45 10.36 -1.72
CA THR A 279 7.60 11.27 -2.86
C THR A 279 6.73 10.87 -4.03
N ASN A 280 6.70 9.57 -4.40
CA ASN A 280 5.88 9.10 -5.51
C ASN A 280 4.38 9.35 -5.28
N TRP A 281 3.92 9.26 -4.02
CA TRP A 281 2.52 9.48 -3.69
C TRP A 281 2.13 10.94 -3.91
N TYR A 282 2.90 11.88 -3.36
CA TYR A 282 2.64 13.31 -3.56
C TYR A 282 2.81 13.70 -5.03
N ASP A 283 3.84 13.20 -5.72
CA ASP A 283 4.07 13.47 -7.14
C ASP A 283 2.86 13.04 -7.98
N TYR A 284 2.29 11.86 -7.72
CA TYR A 284 1.14 11.37 -8.46
C TYR A 284 -0.15 12.11 -8.09
N PHE A 285 -0.56 12.06 -6.81
CA PHE A 285 -1.86 12.57 -6.38
C PHE A 285 -1.95 14.10 -6.41
N SER A 286 -0.84 14.82 -6.33
CA SER A 286 -0.82 16.27 -6.52
C SER A 286 -0.56 16.71 -7.96
N THR A 287 -0.40 15.77 -8.90
CA THR A 287 0.05 16.06 -10.28
C THR A 287 1.37 16.85 -10.34
N GLY A 288 2.27 16.60 -9.38
CA GLY A 288 3.54 17.29 -9.21
C GLY A 288 3.43 18.72 -8.66
N GLN A 289 2.23 19.15 -8.21
CA GLN A 289 2.02 20.47 -7.65
C GLN A 289 2.56 20.63 -6.23
N SER A 290 2.59 19.54 -5.44
CA SER A 290 3.15 19.51 -4.08
C SER A 290 4.38 18.61 -4.03
N GLN A 291 5.54 19.19 -3.75
CA GLN A 291 6.83 18.51 -3.73
C GLN A 291 7.31 18.34 -2.29
N PHE A 292 7.80 17.14 -1.97
CA PHE A 292 8.33 16.83 -0.65
C PHE A 292 9.83 16.54 -0.73
N ASN A 293 10.62 17.46 -0.19
CA ASN A 293 12.08 17.36 -0.13
C ASN A 293 12.48 16.62 1.14
N VAL A 294 12.72 15.30 0.98
CA VAL A 294 12.97 14.38 2.10
C VAL A 294 14.45 14.32 2.47
N THR A 295 14.79 14.85 3.64
CA THR A 295 16.08 14.63 4.32
C THR A 295 15.98 13.47 5.31
N THR A 296 16.97 12.58 5.33
CA THR A 296 17.02 11.41 6.22
C THR A 296 18.31 11.39 7.02
N ILE A 297 18.26 10.79 8.22
CA ILE A 297 19.46 10.41 8.97
C ILE A 297 19.76 8.93 8.69
N ASN A 298 20.85 8.66 7.98
CA ASN A 298 21.18 7.30 7.49
C ASN A 298 21.85 6.40 8.55
N ARG A 299 21.46 6.55 9.81
CA ARG A 299 21.88 5.74 10.96
C ARG A 299 20.82 5.86 12.05
N TRP A 300 20.75 4.89 12.94
CA TRP A 300 19.95 5.05 14.16
C TRP A 300 20.50 6.22 14.99
N PHE A 301 19.64 7.21 15.22
CA PHE A 301 19.94 8.37 16.05
C PHE A 301 19.75 7.96 17.50
N ARG A 302 20.88 7.72 18.19
CA ARG A 302 20.88 7.18 19.55
C ARG A 302 20.45 8.23 20.57
N MET A 303 19.35 7.95 21.28
CA MET A 303 18.92 8.75 22.42
C MET A 303 19.86 8.58 23.62
N SER A 304 19.95 9.61 24.45
CA SER A 304 20.84 9.65 25.63
C SER A 304 20.32 8.83 26.81
N GLN A 305 19.02 8.58 26.88
CA GLN A 305 18.38 7.78 27.92
C GLN A 305 17.66 6.56 27.33
N ASN A 306 17.31 5.60 28.19
CA ASN A 306 16.40 4.51 27.85
C ASN A 306 15.01 5.07 27.47
N ARG A 307 14.17 4.25 26.84
CA ARG A 307 12.78 4.61 26.48
C ARG A 307 12.00 5.23 27.65
N SER A 308 12.22 4.75 28.88
CA SER A 308 11.57 5.27 30.10
C SER A 308 11.86 6.75 30.40
N GLY A 309 12.93 7.32 29.83
CA GLY A 309 13.28 8.74 29.95
C GLY A 309 12.52 9.65 28.98
N TYR A 310 11.77 9.09 28.03
CA TYR A 310 11.04 9.83 26.99
C TYR A 310 9.54 9.49 27.03
N PRO A 311 8.78 10.03 28.01
CA PRO A 311 7.36 9.73 28.11
C PRO A 311 6.60 10.25 26.90
N THR A 312 5.68 9.43 26.37
CA THR A 312 4.88 9.69 25.16
C THR A 312 3.39 9.40 25.40
N ASN A 313 2.95 9.50 26.65
CA ASN A 313 1.58 9.17 27.07
C ASN A 313 0.63 10.38 27.06
N ALA A 314 1.07 11.58 26.68
CA ALA A 314 0.23 12.77 26.70
C ALA A 314 -1.05 12.59 25.87
N LYS A 315 -0.95 11.99 24.68
CA LYS A 315 -2.13 11.72 23.83
C LYS A 315 -3.20 10.89 24.55
N SER A 316 -2.80 9.96 25.41
CA SER A 316 -3.70 9.04 26.11
C SER A 316 -4.33 9.63 27.39
N ILE A 317 -3.91 10.82 27.84
CA ILE A 317 -4.51 11.48 29.02
C ILE A 317 -5.88 12.07 28.66
N ASP A 318 -5.90 12.85 27.58
CA ASP A 318 -7.10 13.42 26.97
C ASP A 318 -6.74 13.82 25.54
N ALA A 319 -7.20 13.05 24.55
CA ALA A 319 -6.88 13.32 23.15
C ALA A 319 -7.66 14.51 22.57
N TYR A 320 -8.70 14.98 23.26
CA TYR A 320 -9.63 16.03 22.78
C TYR A 320 -9.51 17.33 23.55
N GLY A 321 -8.76 17.33 24.65
CA GLY A 321 -8.47 18.54 25.41
C GLY A 321 -7.82 19.61 24.53
N ASN A 322 -8.22 20.86 24.71
CA ASN A 322 -7.64 22.01 23.99
C ASN A 322 -6.12 22.15 24.21
N ASP A 323 -5.59 21.55 25.29
CA ASP A 323 -4.18 21.51 25.64
C ASP A 323 -3.44 20.26 25.09
N ALA A 324 -4.11 19.35 24.39
CA ALA A 324 -3.55 18.08 23.96
C ALA A 324 -2.32 18.25 23.07
N ASN A 325 -2.36 19.23 22.17
CA ASN A 325 -1.23 19.56 21.32
C ASN A 325 -0.04 20.11 22.12
N LEU A 326 -0.30 20.97 23.12
CA LEU A 326 0.72 21.53 24.01
C LEU A 326 1.38 20.44 24.85
N ARG A 327 0.59 19.54 25.45
CA ARG A 327 1.12 18.44 26.26
C ARG A 327 2.00 17.49 25.46
N GLN A 328 1.58 17.16 24.23
CA GLN A 328 2.40 16.33 23.33
C GLN A 328 3.65 17.07 22.87
N GLY A 329 3.57 18.37 22.55
CA GLY A 329 4.72 19.21 22.21
C GLY A 329 5.77 19.25 23.33
N ASN A 330 5.32 19.40 24.58
CA ASN A 330 6.20 19.35 25.76
C ASN A 330 6.93 18.01 25.90
N GLN A 331 6.29 16.88 25.54
CA GLN A 331 6.94 15.56 25.52
C GLN A 331 7.89 15.40 24.33
N ALA A 332 7.51 15.90 23.15
CA ALA A 332 8.33 15.91 21.95
C ALA A 332 9.62 16.73 22.10
N GLN A 333 9.61 17.77 22.96
CA GLN A 333 10.77 18.64 23.20
C GLN A 333 12.02 17.84 23.60
N ALA A 334 11.89 16.78 24.39
CA ALA A 334 13.03 15.94 24.78
C ALA A 334 13.70 15.22 23.60
N PHE A 335 12.95 14.91 22.53
CA PHE A 335 13.51 14.38 21.30
C PHE A 335 14.20 15.49 20.48
N ILE A 336 13.56 16.66 20.39
CA ILE A 336 14.11 17.83 19.70
C ILE A 336 15.43 18.27 20.32
N ASP A 337 15.53 18.28 21.65
CA ASP A 337 16.74 18.64 22.39
C ASP A 337 17.94 17.76 22.03
N GLU A 338 17.72 16.49 21.69
CA GLU A 338 18.78 15.60 21.22
C GLU A 338 19.10 15.83 19.74
N ILE A 339 18.09 15.94 18.88
CA ILE A 339 18.26 16.09 17.42
C ILE A 339 18.98 17.42 17.09
N THR A 340 18.62 18.51 17.77
CA THR A 340 19.18 19.85 17.52
C THR A 340 20.65 19.99 17.93
N LYS A 341 21.21 19.02 18.66
CA LYS A 341 22.66 18.99 18.95
C LYS A 341 23.47 18.83 17.65
N GLU A 342 22.91 18.10 16.69
CA GLU A 342 23.58 17.73 15.43
C GLU A 342 22.96 18.36 14.18
N ILE A 343 21.68 18.73 14.20
CA ILE A 343 20.93 19.17 13.02
C ILE A 343 20.27 20.52 13.26
N ASP A 344 20.53 21.48 12.38
CA ASP A 344 19.77 22.75 12.33
C ASP A 344 18.37 22.48 11.78
N LEU A 345 17.36 22.68 12.62
CA LEU A 345 15.97 22.34 12.33
C LEU A 345 15.20 23.45 11.62
N ARG A 346 15.76 24.66 11.51
CA ARG A 346 15.04 25.87 11.04
C ARG A 346 14.57 25.81 9.59
N LYS A 347 15.14 24.92 8.78
CA LYS A 347 14.76 24.76 7.38
C LYS A 347 13.59 23.80 7.14
N PHE A 348 13.20 23.01 8.15
CA PHE A 348 12.16 22.00 7.99
C PHE A 348 10.80 22.54 8.44
N SER A 349 9.73 22.07 7.81
CA SER A 349 8.37 22.29 8.29
C SER A 349 7.91 21.16 9.21
N THR A 350 8.34 19.92 8.93
CA THR A 350 7.89 18.71 9.61
C THR A 350 9.04 17.76 9.93
N ILE A 351 9.00 17.17 11.12
CA ILE A 351 9.87 16.08 11.55
C ILE A 351 9.04 14.82 11.74
N TYR A 352 9.40 13.76 11.02
CA TYR A 352 8.89 12.41 11.25
C TYR A 352 9.95 11.61 12.02
N LEU A 353 9.54 10.98 13.12
CA LEU A 353 10.42 10.18 13.97
C LEU A 353 9.89 8.74 14.01
N PHE A 354 10.76 7.75 13.82
CA PHE A 354 10.37 6.35 14.00
C PHE A 354 11.38 5.53 14.80
N TYR A 355 10.91 4.41 15.34
CA TYR A 355 11.67 3.50 16.21
C TYR A 355 11.97 2.17 15.49
N PRO A 356 12.88 1.33 16.02
CA PRO A 356 13.08 -0.02 15.50
C PRO A 356 11.79 -0.84 15.62
N ASP A 357 11.59 -1.79 14.71
CA ASP A 357 10.37 -2.60 14.68
C ASP A 357 10.22 -3.41 15.98
N GLY A 358 8.98 -3.62 16.41
CA GLY A 358 8.65 -4.25 17.69
C GLY A 358 8.68 -3.30 18.89
N GLU A 359 8.75 -1.99 18.68
CA GLU A 359 8.67 -1.02 19.77
C GLU A 359 7.22 -0.71 20.17
N TYR A 360 6.84 -1.17 21.37
CA TYR A 360 5.49 -1.02 21.93
C TYR A 360 5.42 -0.20 23.21
N ALA A 361 6.55 0.29 23.73
CA ALA A 361 6.61 1.02 24.99
C ALA A 361 6.20 2.49 24.84
N LEU A 362 6.44 3.10 23.69
CA LEU A 362 6.15 4.50 23.37
C LEU A 362 4.82 4.66 22.61
N GLY A 363 4.08 5.72 22.93
CA GLY A 363 2.93 6.19 22.17
C GLY A 363 3.35 7.10 21.01
N ASP A 364 2.47 7.26 20.04
CA ASP A 364 2.64 8.24 18.98
C ASP A 364 2.33 9.64 19.50
N LEU A 365 3.20 10.60 19.15
CA LEU A 365 2.98 12.02 19.37
C LEU A 365 2.58 12.65 18.05
N ILE A 366 1.44 13.32 18.04
CA ILE A 366 0.95 14.07 16.90
C ILE A 366 0.91 15.55 17.29
N VAL A 367 2.03 16.22 17.04
CA VAL A 367 2.23 17.63 17.41
C VAL A 367 2.14 18.48 16.16
N ARG A 368 1.12 19.33 16.12
CA ARG A 368 0.91 20.27 15.04
C ARG A 368 1.25 21.65 15.51
N SER A 369 1.87 22.39 14.63
CA SER A 369 1.96 23.80 14.77
C SER A 369 2.64 24.30 16.08
N HIS A 370 3.65 23.60 16.59
CA HIS A 370 4.23 23.88 17.92
C HIS A 370 5.57 24.64 17.85
N THR A 371 5.80 25.55 18.79
CA THR A 371 7.09 26.24 18.95
C THR A 371 8.00 25.40 19.82
N PHE A 372 9.07 24.87 19.21
CA PHE A 372 10.11 24.14 19.92
C PHE A 372 11.32 25.03 20.19
N LYS A 373 11.94 24.80 21.33
CA LYS A 373 13.28 25.33 21.61
C LYS A 373 14.31 24.46 20.90
N VAL A 374 15.20 25.10 20.16
CA VAL A 374 16.30 24.46 19.44
C VAL A 374 17.60 25.17 19.76
N LYS A 375 18.72 24.54 19.43
CA LYS A 375 20.06 25.10 19.66
C LYS A 375 20.22 26.49 19.02
N GLU A 376 19.58 26.71 17.88
CA GLU A 376 19.63 27.96 17.12
C GLU A 376 18.59 29.02 17.57
N GLY A 377 17.77 28.72 18.58
CA GLY A 377 16.72 29.62 19.08
C GLY A 377 15.37 28.92 19.22
N GLU A 378 14.34 29.46 18.60
CA GLU A 378 13.01 28.84 18.55
C GLU A 378 12.62 28.57 17.10
N VAL A 379 11.98 27.44 16.87
CA VAL A 379 11.49 27.05 15.55
C VAL A 379 10.08 26.50 15.69
N LEU A 380 9.28 26.81 14.69
CA LEU A 380 7.88 26.49 14.65
C LEU A 380 7.71 25.25 13.75
N LEU A 381 7.41 24.06 14.31
CA LEU A 381 7.43 22.77 13.59
C LEU A 381 6.17 21.94 13.78
N ASN A 382 5.92 21.04 12.83
CA ASN A 382 5.14 19.82 13.03
C ASN A 382 6.07 18.68 13.46
N PHE A 383 5.62 17.83 14.36
CA PHE A 383 6.39 16.68 14.85
C PHE A 383 5.47 15.47 15.01
N PHE A 384 5.80 14.41 14.30
CA PHE A 384 5.06 13.16 14.31
C PHE A 384 5.98 12.01 14.67
N SER A 385 5.71 11.33 15.77
CA SER A 385 6.44 10.12 16.15
C SER A 385 5.66 8.87 15.81
N TRP A 386 6.39 7.79 15.53
CA TRP A 386 5.88 6.43 15.57
C TRP A 386 5.38 6.08 16.97
N GLY A 387 4.65 4.97 17.09
CA GLY A 387 4.13 4.53 18.38
C GLY A 387 3.47 3.16 18.34
N ARG A 388 3.20 2.62 19.52
CA ARG A 388 2.72 1.24 19.74
C ARG A 388 1.49 0.86 18.91
N ASN A 389 0.56 1.78 18.68
CA ASN A 389 -0.65 1.49 17.91
C ASN A 389 -0.36 1.37 16.41
N LEU A 390 0.53 2.21 15.87
CA LEU A 390 1.01 2.11 14.49
C LEU A 390 1.82 0.84 14.28
N GLU A 391 2.65 0.48 15.27
CA GLU A 391 3.41 -0.77 15.27
C GLU A 391 2.48 -1.99 15.31
N GLY A 392 1.52 -2.02 16.23
CA GLY A 392 0.55 -3.11 16.34
C GLY A 392 -0.31 -3.26 15.09
N MET A 393 -0.75 -2.15 14.51
CA MET A 393 -1.53 -2.16 13.27
C MET A 393 -0.70 -2.52 12.03
N GLU A 394 0.61 -2.67 12.16
CA GLU A 394 1.52 -2.86 11.03
C GLU A 394 1.33 -1.74 10.00
N THR A 395 1.32 -0.48 10.44
CA THR A 395 1.16 0.67 9.54
C THR A 395 2.43 0.85 8.68
N LEU A 396 2.29 1.28 7.43
CA LEU A 396 3.44 1.70 6.63
C LEU A 396 3.89 3.07 7.13
N LYS A 397 5.19 3.23 7.42
CA LYS A 397 5.74 4.48 7.97
C LYS A 397 5.41 5.68 7.08
N TRP A 398 5.67 5.58 5.76
CA TRP A 398 5.29 6.61 4.80
C TRP A 398 3.79 6.90 4.71
N SER A 399 2.90 5.91 4.92
CA SER A 399 1.46 6.15 4.83
C SER A 399 0.93 6.94 6.03
N TYR A 400 1.47 6.67 7.22
CA TYR A 400 1.21 7.48 8.41
C TYR A 400 1.70 8.92 8.23
N TYR A 401 2.91 9.11 7.70
CA TYR A 401 3.46 10.44 7.45
C TYR A 401 2.54 11.27 6.56
N ILE A 402 2.08 10.68 5.45
CA ILE A 402 1.15 11.33 4.54
C ILE A 402 -0.17 11.64 5.24
N HIS A 403 -0.77 10.66 5.92
CA HIS A 403 -2.05 10.83 6.62
C HIS A 403 -2.04 12.03 7.56
N GLU A 404 -1.06 12.10 8.47
CA GLU A 404 -0.99 13.20 9.43
C GLU A 404 -0.71 14.55 8.76
N THR A 405 0.08 14.54 7.69
CA THR A 405 0.45 15.74 6.93
C THR A 405 -0.71 16.28 6.10
N MET A 406 -1.59 15.41 5.59
CA MET A 406 -2.78 15.85 4.84
C MET A 406 -3.74 16.66 5.71
N HIS A 407 -3.80 16.40 7.02
CA HIS A 407 -4.52 17.28 7.95
C HIS A 407 -3.90 18.68 8.02
N ASP A 408 -2.56 18.79 7.95
CA ASP A 408 -1.86 20.07 7.90
C ASP A 408 -2.04 20.77 6.54
N LEU A 409 -2.44 20.04 5.50
CA LEU A 409 -2.88 20.57 4.21
C LEU A 409 -4.37 20.89 4.18
N GLY A 410 -5.05 20.94 5.33
CA GLY A 410 -6.46 21.35 5.45
C GLY A 410 -7.48 20.29 5.02
N ILE A 411 -7.08 19.02 4.88
CA ILE A 411 -8.02 17.91 4.66
C ILE A 411 -8.57 17.41 6.00
N LEU A 412 -9.90 17.39 6.12
CA LEU A 412 -10.56 16.84 7.31
C LEU A 412 -10.35 15.33 7.46
N GLY A 413 -10.37 14.59 6.35
CA GLY A 413 -10.18 13.14 6.32
C GLY A 413 -11.29 12.36 7.02
N HIS A 414 -10.98 11.11 7.38
CA HIS A 414 -11.83 10.19 8.15
C HIS A 414 -13.24 9.95 7.60
N ALA A 415 -13.49 10.26 6.32
CA ALA A 415 -14.70 9.92 5.60
C ALA A 415 -14.42 9.90 4.08
N PRO A 416 -15.23 9.20 3.27
CA PRO A 416 -16.35 8.34 3.66
C PRO A 416 -15.90 7.05 4.37
N GLY A 417 -16.52 6.73 5.50
CA GLY A 417 -16.21 5.53 6.30
C GLY A 417 -14.87 5.58 7.05
N ASN A 418 -14.84 6.17 8.24
CA ASN A 418 -13.64 6.18 9.08
C ASN A 418 -13.19 4.76 9.42
N GLY A 419 -11.90 4.46 9.24
CA GLY A 419 -11.36 3.12 9.42
C GLY A 419 -11.60 2.16 8.25
N TRP A 420 -12.32 2.57 7.20
CA TRP A 420 -12.57 1.71 6.04
C TRP A 420 -11.33 1.62 5.15
N PRO A 421 -11.06 0.47 4.53
CA PRO A 421 -9.78 0.19 3.87
C PRO A 421 -9.64 0.79 2.45
N LEU A 422 -10.37 1.86 2.14
CA LEU A 422 -10.56 2.39 0.78
C LEU A 422 -9.73 3.65 0.47
N GLY A 423 -9.11 4.29 1.46
CA GLY A 423 -8.25 5.45 1.21
C GLY A 423 -7.33 5.77 2.37
N ILE A 424 -6.26 6.50 2.07
CA ILE A 424 -5.23 6.84 3.07
C ILE A 424 -5.79 7.75 4.17
N MET A 425 -6.75 8.63 3.84
CA MET A 425 -7.38 9.55 4.80
C MET A 425 -8.51 8.91 5.59
N THR A 426 -9.07 7.79 5.13
CA THR A 426 -10.04 7.03 5.92
C THR A 426 -9.32 6.11 6.91
N THR A 427 -8.17 5.55 6.51
CA THR A 427 -7.27 4.82 7.40
C THR A 427 -5.86 4.71 6.80
N GLN A 428 -4.86 5.14 7.56
CA GLN A 428 -3.45 5.00 7.22
C GLN A 428 -2.95 3.55 7.24
N SER A 429 -3.72 2.61 7.79
CA SER A 429 -3.36 1.20 7.97
C SER A 429 -4.22 0.26 7.13
N GLY A 430 -4.86 0.79 6.08
CA GLY A 430 -5.85 0.08 5.26
C GLY A 430 -5.25 -0.85 4.21
N ILE A 431 -6.05 -1.05 3.15
CA ILE A 431 -5.66 -1.79 1.94
C ILE A 431 -5.27 -0.79 0.85
N SER A 432 -6.18 0.13 0.53
CA SER A 432 -5.94 1.21 -0.43
C SER A 432 -5.31 2.41 0.26
N TYR A 433 -4.21 2.89 -0.33
CA TYR A 433 -3.50 4.09 0.08
C TYR A 433 -3.74 5.24 -0.90
N ALA A 434 -4.79 5.16 -1.72
CA ALA A 434 -5.14 6.23 -2.62
C ALA A 434 -5.74 7.43 -1.86
N LEU A 435 -5.54 8.65 -2.38
CA LEU A 435 -6.32 9.81 -1.95
C LEU A 435 -7.68 9.77 -2.65
N ASN A 436 -8.78 9.99 -1.93
CA ASN A 436 -10.08 10.03 -2.60
C ASN A 436 -10.14 11.25 -3.56
N PRO A 437 -10.89 11.16 -4.67
CA PRO A 437 -10.89 12.18 -5.70
C PRO A 437 -11.60 13.47 -5.27
N TRP A 438 -12.46 13.44 -4.24
CA TRP A 438 -13.06 14.65 -3.67
C TRP A 438 -12.03 15.50 -2.93
N GLU A 439 -11.19 14.88 -2.10
CA GLU A 439 -10.08 15.54 -1.40
C GLU A 439 -9.06 16.10 -2.39
N GLN A 440 -8.73 15.35 -3.46
CA GLN A 440 -7.91 15.88 -4.55
C GLN A 440 -8.57 17.08 -5.25
N PHE A 441 -9.89 17.07 -5.42
CA PHE A 441 -10.62 18.20 -6.02
C PHE A 441 -10.62 19.44 -5.11
N LEU A 442 -10.75 19.28 -3.79
CA LEU A 442 -10.62 20.37 -2.82
C LEU A 442 -9.25 21.06 -2.87
N LEU A 443 -8.19 20.27 -3.03
CA LEU A 443 -6.81 20.77 -3.10
C LEU A 443 -6.41 21.34 -4.47
N ASP A 444 -7.31 21.27 -5.45
CA ASP A 444 -7.01 21.57 -6.86
C ASP A 444 -5.85 20.71 -7.40
N TRP A 445 -5.82 19.46 -6.94
CA TRP A 445 -4.83 18.43 -7.31
C TRP A 445 -5.35 17.48 -8.38
N LEU A 446 -6.68 17.28 -8.47
CA LEU A 446 -7.30 16.49 -9.54
C LEU A 446 -7.64 17.38 -10.75
N PRO A 447 -7.04 17.14 -11.92
CA PRO A 447 -7.34 17.89 -13.13
C PRO A 447 -8.83 17.87 -13.51
N PRO A 448 -9.42 18.99 -13.95
CA PRO A 448 -10.85 19.06 -14.28
C PRO A 448 -11.31 18.04 -15.33
N GLU A 449 -10.45 17.63 -16.27
CA GLU A 449 -10.76 16.61 -17.27
C GLU A 449 -10.94 15.20 -16.69
N GLN A 450 -10.47 14.97 -15.46
CA GLN A 450 -10.66 13.71 -14.74
C GLN A 450 -11.95 13.70 -13.90
N ILE A 451 -12.76 14.77 -13.97
CA ILE A 451 -13.98 14.93 -13.19
C ILE A 451 -15.17 15.13 -14.14
N TYR A 452 -16.15 14.23 -14.06
CA TYR A 452 -17.47 14.51 -14.65
C TYR A 452 -18.32 15.27 -13.63
N CYS A 453 -18.99 16.33 -14.05
CA CYS A 453 -19.84 17.17 -13.20
C CYS A 453 -21.21 17.40 -13.84
N ASP A 454 -22.26 17.25 -13.04
CA ASP A 454 -23.65 17.54 -13.43
C ASP A 454 -24.49 17.95 -12.19
N GLU A 455 -25.75 18.31 -12.41
CA GLU A 455 -26.71 18.59 -11.35
C GLU A 455 -27.99 17.78 -11.52
N ALA A 456 -28.53 17.22 -10.44
CA ALA A 456 -29.68 16.32 -10.48
C ALA A 456 -30.95 16.99 -11.07
N ARG A 457 -31.04 18.32 -11.02
CA ARG A 457 -32.19 19.06 -11.56
C ARG A 457 -32.28 18.96 -13.09
N THR A 458 -31.16 19.11 -13.79
CA THR A 458 -31.08 19.18 -15.26
C THR A 458 -30.44 17.95 -15.89
N LEU A 459 -30.01 16.99 -15.07
CA LEU A 459 -29.40 15.73 -15.46
C LEU A 459 -30.17 15.04 -16.60
N LYS A 460 -29.44 14.76 -17.67
CA LYS A 460 -29.87 13.87 -18.76
C LYS A 460 -29.18 12.51 -18.60
N PRO A 461 -29.77 11.42 -19.13
CA PRO A 461 -29.10 10.12 -19.17
C PRO A 461 -27.69 10.23 -19.77
N VAL A 462 -26.70 9.73 -19.05
CA VAL A 462 -25.29 9.74 -19.48
C VAL A 462 -24.61 8.43 -19.11
N THR A 463 -23.76 7.94 -20.02
CA THR A 463 -22.89 6.78 -19.78
C THR A 463 -21.46 7.25 -19.65
N LEU A 464 -20.78 6.85 -18.57
CA LEU A 464 -19.43 7.29 -18.22
C LEU A 464 -18.59 6.09 -17.82
N SER A 465 -17.32 6.08 -18.22
CA SER A 465 -16.33 5.15 -17.68
C SER A 465 -15.50 5.81 -16.59
N LEU A 466 -15.19 5.07 -15.54
CA LEU A 466 -14.37 5.48 -14.41
C LEU A 466 -13.16 4.54 -14.33
N SER A 467 -11.98 5.11 -14.17
CA SER A 467 -10.79 4.34 -13.82
C SER A 467 -10.67 4.23 -12.31
N PRO A 468 -10.25 3.07 -11.76
CA PRO A 468 -10.03 2.93 -10.33
C PRO A 468 -9.16 4.04 -9.74
N VAL A 469 -9.51 4.54 -8.56
CA VAL A 469 -8.76 5.60 -7.86
C VAL A 469 -7.34 5.12 -7.55
N GLU A 470 -7.15 3.82 -7.33
CA GLU A 470 -5.84 3.20 -7.06
C GLU A 470 -4.90 3.10 -8.25
N ARG A 471 -5.42 3.29 -9.48
CA ARG A 471 -4.63 3.19 -10.69
C ARG A 471 -4.00 4.53 -11.03
N GLU A 472 -2.74 4.50 -11.44
CA GLU A 472 -2.09 5.66 -12.05
C GLU A 472 -2.45 5.83 -13.52
N ASP A 473 -3.31 6.80 -13.81
CA ASP A 473 -3.62 7.24 -15.17
C ASP A 473 -4.26 8.64 -15.19
N LYS A 474 -4.54 9.13 -16.41
CA LYS A 474 -5.18 10.42 -16.66
C LYS A 474 -6.66 10.29 -17.02
N GLN A 475 -7.28 9.16 -16.69
CA GLN A 475 -8.67 8.88 -17.02
C GLN A 475 -9.60 9.49 -15.97
N THR A 476 -10.90 9.60 -16.28
CA THR A 476 -11.90 10.08 -15.32
C THR A 476 -11.88 9.24 -14.04
N LYS A 477 -11.74 9.90 -12.88
CA LYS A 477 -11.64 9.28 -11.55
C LYS A 477 -12.94 9.35 -10.75
N MET A 478 -13.75 10.39 -10.99
CA MET A 478 -15.04 10.53 -10.32
C MET A 478 -16.10 11.19 -11.20
N ALA A 479 -17.35 10.92 -10.86
CA ALA A 479 -18.51 11.70 -11.29
C ALA A 479 -19.14 12.37 -10.06
N VAL A 480 -19.46 13.67 -10.18
CA VAL A 480 -20.12 14.45 -9.14
C VAL A 480 -21.47 14.93 -9.65
N ILE A 481 -22.53 14.61 -8.92
CA ILE A 481 -23.90 15.04 -9.21
C ILE A 481 -24.39 15.92 -8.07
N LYS A 482 -24.47 17.23 -8.30
CA LYS A 482 -24.98 18.18 -7.30
C LYS A 482 -26.46 17.90 -7.01
N LEU A 483 -26.79 17.76 -5.72
CA LEU A 483 -28.15 17.55 -5.22
C LEU A 483 -28.77 18.85 -4.70
N SER A 484 -27.98 19.61 -3.93
CA SER A 484 -28.38 20.88 -3.30
C SER A 484 -27.18 21.83 -3.21
N PRO A 485 -27.32 23.05 -2.66
CA PRO A 485 -26.17 23.92 -2.41
C PRO A 485 -25.06 23.29 -1.54
N THR A 486 -25.43 22.42 -0.59
CA THR A 486 -24.51 21.81 0.38
C THR A 486 -24.26 20.32 0.16
N ARG A 487 -24.94 19.67 -0.80
CA ARG A 487 -24.89 18.21 -0.98
C ARG A 487 -24.66 17.78 -2.41
N ALA A 488 -23.87 16.72 -2.58
CA ALA A 488 -23.62 16.08 -3.87
C ALA A 488 -23.43 14.57 -3.73
N ILE A 489 -23.81 13.82 -4.77
CA ILE A 489 -23.39 12.42 -4.93
C ILE A 489 -22.01 12.43 -5.57
N VAL A 490 -21.08 11.64 -5.03
CA VAL A 490 -19.82 11.31 -5.68
C VAL A 490 -19.81 9.82 -5.99
N VAL A 491 -19.46 9.49 -7.22
CA VAL A 491 -19.32 8.11 -7.70
C VAL A 491 -17.87 7.88 -8.09
N GLU A 492 -17.29 6.81 -7.55
CA GLU A 492 -15.91 6.42 -7.82
C GLU A 492 -15.80 4.92 -8.08
N SER A 493 -14.67 4.52 -8.66
CA SER A 493 -14.33 3.12 -8.87
C SER A 493 -13.13 2.74 -8.01
N HIS A 494 -13.17 1.54 -7.45
CA HIS A 494 -12.05 0.96 -6.71
C HIS A 494 -11.61 -0.35 -7.32
N GLY A 495 -10.32 -0.66 -7.19
CA GLY A 495 -9.78 -1.91 -7.69
C GLY A 495 -8.41 -2.28 -7.15
N ILE A 496 -7.96 -3.48 -7.51
CA ILE A 496 -6.60 -3.95 -7.23
C ILE A 496 -5.65 -3.33 -8.25
N ASP A 497 -4.87 -2.33 -7.84
CA ASP A 497 -3.91 -1.61 -8.68
C ASP A 497 -2.75 -1.06 -7.83
N LYS A 498 -1.90 -0.19 -8.40
CA LYS A 498 -0.65 0.28 -7.76
C LYS A 498 -0.83 0.66 -6.29
N TRP A 499 -1.86 1.47 -5.97
CA TRP A 499 -2.05 2.02 -4.63
C TRP A 499 -2.82 1.12 -3.66
N SER A 500 -3.22 -0.09 -4.06
CA SER A 500 -3.85 -1.12 -3.18
C SER A 500 -3.11 -2.46 -3.16
N ASN A 501 -2.08 -2.64 -3.99
CA ASN A 501 -1.37 -3.91 -4.16
C ASN A 501 -0.07 -4.01 -3.35
N PHE A 502 0.02 -3.32 -2.21
CA PHE A 502 1.19 -3.39 -1.32
C PHE A 502 1.25 -4.69 -0.51
N LYS A 503 0.08 -5.27 -0.19
CA LYS A 503 -0.05 -6.56 0.52
C LYS A 503 0.62 -6.57 1.90
N PHE A 504 0.85 -5.40 2.49
CA PHE A 504 1.50 -5.27 3.79
C PHE A 504 0.54 -5.71 4.90
N GLY A 505 1.03 -6.47 5.88
CA GLY A 505 0.19 -7.03 6.94
C GLY A 505 -0.85 -8.05 6.46
N ASP A 506 -0.65 -8.66 5.28
CA ASP A 506 -1.64 -9.50 4.56
C ASP A 506 -2.95 -8.80 4.20
N ARG A 507 -2.93 -7.47 4.16
CA ARG A 507 -4.10 -6.68 3.78
C ARG A 507 -4.15 -6.55 2.27
N GLU A 508 -5.20 -7.12 1.70
CA GLU A 508 -5.48 -7.10 0.28
C GLU A 508 -6.99 -7.00 0.08
N PHE A 509 -7.41 -6.39 -1.03
CA PHE A 509 -8.80 -6.55 -1.44
C PHE A 509 -9.07 -8.01 -1.79
N PRO A 510 -10.32 -8.48 -1.63
CA PRO A 510 -10.69 -9.81 -2.08
C PRO A 510 -10.33 -10.01 -3.57
N PRO A 511 -9.92 -11.21 -3.99
CA PRO A 511 -9.57 -11.42 -5.40
C PRO A 511 -10.74 -11.11 -6.35
N GLY A 512 -10.44 -10.47 -7.48
CA GLY A 512 -11.44 -9.98 -8.44
C GLY A 512 -12.20 -8.72 -7.99
N PHE A 513 -11.71 -8.00 -6.97
CA PHE A 513 -12.30 -6.74 -6.51
C PHE A 513 -12.04 -5.61 -7.50
N TYR A 514 -13.05 -5.33 -8.32
CA TYR A 514 -13.18 -4.16 -9.19
C TYR A 514 -14.64 -3.73 -9.17
N SER A 515 -14.90 -2.50 -8.78
CA SER A 515 -16.25 -2.08 -8.42
C SER A 515 -16.52 -0.61 -8.60
N VAL A 516 -17.81 -0.26 -8.54
CA VAL A 516 -18.31 1.10 -8.43
C VAL A 516 -18.87 1.30 -7.02
N MET A 517 -18.57 2.44 -6.42
CA MET A 517 -19.11 2.85 -5.12
C MET A 517 -19.62 4.28 -5.22
N ALA A 518 -20.59 4.64 -4.38
CA ALA A 518 -21.16 5.98 -4.33
C ALA A 518 -21.28 6.46 -2.89
N TYR A 519 -21.01 7.74 -2.66
CA TYR A 519 -21.21 8.38 -1.36
C TYR A 519 -21.85 9.76 -1.52
N ILE A 520 -22.47 10.26 -0.46
CA ILE A 520 -23.00 11.62 -0.40
C ILE A 520 -22.00 12.48 0.35
N VAL A 521 -21.60 13.60 -0.23
CA VAL A 521 -20.94 14.71 0.45
C VAL A 521 -22.00 15.66 1.01
N ASP A 522 -21.81 16.12 2.25
CA ASP A 522 -22.70 17.04 2.95
C ASP A 522 -21.90 18.07 3.75
N LEU A 523 -21.90 19.32 3.28
CA LEU A 523 -21.15 20.41 3.92
C LEU A 523 -21.73 20.83 5.28
N ASP A 524 -22.99 20.50 5.58
CA ASP A 524 -23.59 20.80 6.88
C ASP A 524 -23.10 19.83 7.98
N LYS A 525 -22.39 18.77 7.56
CA LYS A 525 -21.78 17.76 8.43
C LYS A 525 -20.24 17.81 8.39
N ALA A 526 -19.65 18.98 8.11
CA ALA A 526 -18.20 19.19 8.12
C ALA A 526 -17.59 19.23 9.53
N VAL A 527 -18.08 18.36 10.42
CA VAL A 527 -17.55 18.13 11.76
C VAL A 527 -16.75 16.85 11.76
N ARG A 528 -15.72 16.81 12.59
CA ARG A 528 -15.05 15.53 12.88
C ARG A 528 -16.10 14.56 13.44
N PRO A 529 -16.18 13.31 12.96
CA PRO A 529 -17.02 12.30 13.58
C PRO A 529 -16.70 12.21 15.08
N PRO A 530 -17.70 12.07 15.97
CA PRO A 530 -17.42 11.88 17.38
C PRO A 530 -16.47 10.69 17.55
N GLY A 531 -15.38 10.89 18.29
CA GLY A 531 -14.50 9.80 18.68
C GLY A 531 -14.76 9.42 20.13
N LEU A 532 -14.45 8.18 20.50
CA LEU A 532 -14.44 7.76 21.89
C LEU A 532 -13.29 8.48 22.62
N SER A 533 -13.40 8.62 23.95
CA SER A 533 -12.42 9.35 24.78
C SER A 533 -10.98 8.81 24.68
N ASP A 534 -10.83 7.57 24.24
CA ASP A 534 -9.55 6.90 23.99
C ASP A 534 -8.93 7.22 22.61
N GLY A 535 -9.60 8.04 21.80
CA GLY A 535 -9.14 8.42 20.46
C GLY A 535 -9.62 7.51 19.33
N SER A 536 -10.40 6.46 19.62
CA SER A 536 -10.98 5.58 18.60
C SER A 536 -12.24 6.17 17.96
N SER A 537 -12.61 5.72 16.74
CA SER A 537 -13.74 6.28 15.98
C SER A 537 -15.09 5.71 16.43
N SER A 538 -16.15 6.53 16.41
CA SER A 538 -17.55 6.06 16.38
C SER A 538 -18.08 5.96 14.94
N SER A 539 -19.35 5.56 14.77
CA SER A 539 -20.00 5.42 13.45
C SER A 539 -20.14 6.75 12.71
N ASN A 540 -19.87 6.70 11.41
CA ASN A 540 -19.86 7.86 10.52
C ASN A 540 -21.21 8.22 9.88
N ASP A 541 -22.23 7.36 9.95
CA ASP A 541 -23.40 7.47 9.05
C ASP A 541 -24.21 8.76 9.26
N ASP A 542 -24.29 9.25 10.49
CA ASP A 542 -25.14 10.40 10.83
C ASP A 542 -24.39 11.74 10.83
N TRP A 543 -23.07 11.72 11.05
CA TRP A 543 -22.28 12.91 11.40
C TRP A 543 -21.10 13.19 10.47
N ALA A 544 -20.73 12.26 9.59
CA ALA A 544 -19.61 12.47 8.70
C ALA A 544 -19.99 13.36 7.51
N TRP A 545 -19.02 14.16 7.06
CA TRP A 545 -19.13 14.98 5.85
C TRP A 545 -19.30 14.17 4.58
N ALA A 546 -18.92 12.88 4.59
CA ALA A 546 -19.15 11.95 3.50
C ALA A 546 -19.63 10.58 4.00
N VAL A 547 -20.66 10.02 3.36
CA VAL A 547 -21.28 8.75 3.78
C VAL A 547 -21.53 7.83 2.59
N TRP A 548 -20.97 6.63 2.65
CA TRP A 548 -21.17 5.56 1.66
C TRP A 548 -22.65 5.17 1.54
N GLN A 549 -23.11 4.99 0.31
CA GLN A 549 -24.47 4.56 -0.02
C GLN A 549 -24.49 3.06 -0.29
N LYS A 550 -25.57 2.39 0.14
CA LYS A 550 -25.75 0.96 -0.09
C LYS A 550 -26.23 0.69 -1.51
N VAL A 551 -25.85 -0.47 -2.03
CA VAL A 551 -26.36 -0.98 -3.31
C VAL A 551 -27.87 -1.22 -3.20
N ASP A 552 -28.64 -0.77 -4.18
CA ASP A 552 -30.08 -0.99 -4.26
C ASP A 552 -30.37 -2.49 -4.43
N GLY A 553 -31.31 -3.03 -3.66
CA GLY A 553 -31.59 -4.47 -3.62
C GLY A 553 -30.58 -5.32 -2.81
N GLY A 554 -29.52 -4.72 -2.26
CA GLY A 554 -28.52 -5.38 -1.42
C GLY A 554 -27.33 -5.98 -2.19
N SER A 555 -26.42 -6.62 -1.46
CA SER A 555 -25.15 -7.09 -2.03
C SER A 555 -25.31 -8.22 -3.06
N SER A 556 -24.73 -8.04 -4.24
CA SER A 556 -24.56 -9.04 -5.30
C SER A 556 -23.20 -9.73 -5.30
N ASN A 557 -22.37 -9.53 -4.27
CA ASN A 557 -21.03 -10.10 -4.17
C ASN A 557 -20.86 -10.90 -2.87
N LYS A 558 -19.65 -11.43 -2.64
CA LYS A 558 -19.26 -12.08 -1.38
C LYS A 558 -17.98 -11.48 -0.81
N PHE A 559 -17.79 -10.18 -0.97
CA PHE A 559 -16.68 -9.43 -0.36
C PHE A 559 -16.94 -9.23 1.13
N ASN A 560 -16.87 -10.34 1.88
CA ASN A 560 -17.22 -10.42 3.30
C ASN A 560 -16.13 -9.79 4.20
N THR A 561 -15.88 -8.51 4.01
CA THR A 561 -14.90 -7.75 4.77
C THR A 561 -15.63 -6.89 5.79
N SER A 562 -15.40 -7.13 7.08
CA SER A 562 -15.91 -6.24 8.13
C SER A 562 -15.19 -4.91 8.07
N VAL A 563 -15.94 -3.82 8.16
CA VAL A 563 -15.43 -2.44 8.12
C VAL A 563 -15.79 -1.67 9.40
N GLY A 564 -15.92 -2.39 10.52
CA GLY A 564 -16.39 -1.83 11.79
C GLY A 564 -17.91 -1.74 11.87
N ASP A 565 -18.44 -1.33 13.04
CA ASP A 565 -19.87 -1.07 13.29
C ASP A 565 -20.86 -2.16 12.83
N ARG A 566 -20.42 -3.42 12.81
CA ARG A 566 -21.19 -4.56 12.26
C ARG A 566 -21.59 -4.38 10.78
N LYS A 567 -20.86 -3.54 10.04
CA LYS A 567 -21.02 -3.31 8.60
C LYS A 567 -20.11 -4.23 7.81
N ASN A 568 -20.57 -4.55 6.60
CA ASN A 568 -19.85 -5.35 5.63
C ASN A 568 -19.59 -4.52 4.38
N LEU A 569 -18.35 -4.52 3.91
CA LEU A 569 -17.94 -3.79 2.70
C LEU A 569 -18.83 -4.15 1.49
N GLY A 570 -19.18 -5.43 1.35
CA GLY A 570 -19.95 -5.94 0.22
C GLY A 570 -21.32 -5.29 0.03
N ASP A 571 -21.90 -4.68 1.06
CA ASP A 571 -23.20 -4.00 0.99
C ASP A 571 -23.14 -2.63 0.27
N TYR A 572 -21.94 -2.08 0.12
CA TYR A 572 -21.68 -0.75 -0.45
C TYR A 572 -20.97 -0.83 -1.81
N VAL A 573 -20.64 -2.05 -2.24
CA VAL A 573 -19.83 -2.34 -3.42
C VAL A 573 -20.73 -2.85 -4.54
N ALA A 574 -20.97 -2.02 -5.56
CA ALA A 574 -21.71 -2.43 -6.75
C ALA A 574 -20.81 -3.22 -7.70
N VAL A 575 -21.34 -4.33 -8.20
CA VAL A 575 -20.74 -5.12 -9.28
C VAL A 575 -21.56 -4.99 -10.57
N LEU A 576 -21.07 -5.51 -11.69
CA LEU A 576 -21.72 -5.35 -13.00
C LEU A 576 -23.21 -5.74 -12.92
N GLY A 577 -24.09 -4.79 -13.28
CA GLY A 577 -25.54 -4.95 -13.29
C GLY A 577 -26.26 -4.36 -12.07
N ASP A 578 -25.54 -4.08 -10.98
CA ASP A 578 -26.10 -3.45 -9.79
C ASP A 578 -26.38 -1.94 -10.02
N SER A 579 -27.12 -1.34 -9.09
CA SER A 579 -27.34 0.10 -9.09
C SER A 579 -27.38 0.71 -7.69
N PHE A 580 -27.14 2.02 -7.61
CA PHE A 580 -27.50 2.87 -6.49
C PHE A 580 -28.72 3.70 -6.88
N VAL A 581 -29.64 3.93 -5.93
CA VAL A 581 -30.74 4.88 -6.07
C VAL A 581 -30.65 5.87 -4.92
N ILE A 582 -30.24 7.10 -5.24
CA ILE A 582 -29.92 8.14 -4.25
C ILE A 582 -30.70 9.39 -4.64
N GLU A 583 -31.68 9.78 -3.81
CA GLU A 583 -32.43 11.03 -3.94
C GLU A 583 -32.97 11.31 -5.37
N GLY A 584 -33.54 10.29 -6.01
CA GLY A 584 -34.10 10.40 -7.36
C GLY A 584 -33.07 10.32 -8.50
N VAL A 585 -31.81 10.01 -8.20
CA VAL A 585 -30.77 9.69 -9.19
C VAL A 585 -30.44 8.21 -9.11
N ARG A 586 -30.47 7.52 -10.26
CA ARG A 586 -30.01 6.14 -10.40
C ARG A 586 -28.62 6.12 -11.05
N ILE A 587 -27.71 5.38 -10.43
CA ILE A 587 -26.37 5.07 -10.96
C ILE A 587 -26.29 3.57 -11.17
N LYS A 588 -26.28 3.12 -12.42
CA LYS A 588 -26.25 1.70 -12.78
C LYS A 588 -24.88 1.31 -13.31
N PHE A 589 -24.31 0.21 -12.84
CA PHE A 589 -23.05 -0.34 -13.36
C PHE A 589 -23.34 -1.20 -14.60
N VAL A 590 -22.88 -0.79 -15.78
CA VAL A 590 -23.30 -1.35 -17.08
C VAL A 590 -22.22 -2.08 -17.87
N SER A 591 -20.93 -1.85 -17.62
CA SER A 591 -19.84 -2.61 -18.27
C SER A 591 -18.59 -2.63 -17.41
N THR A 592 -17.86 -3.75 -17.39
CA THR A 592 -16.61 -3.93 -16.63
C THR A 592 -15.50 -4.46 -17.53
N GLY A 593 -14.24 -4.29 -17.14
CA GLY A 593 -13.08 -4.73 -17.90
C GLY A 593 -11.82 -4.00 -17.44
N ASP A 594 -11.15 -3.32 -18.36
CA ASP A 594 -10.04 -2.44 -18.00
C ASP A 594 -10.48 -1.29 -17.08
N TYR A 595 -11.74 -0.88 -17.16
CA TYR A 595 -12.37 0.20 -16.40
C TYR A 595 -13.85 -0.11 -16.18
N GLU A 596 -14.49 0.65 -15.29
CA GLU A 596 -15.87 0.42 -14.90
C GLU A 596 -16.78 1.49 -15.51
N THR A 597 -17.83 1.07 -16.23
CA THR A 597 -18.75 1.97 -16.92
C THR A 597 -20.08 2.01 -16.19
N ILE A 598 -20.55 3.23 -15.92
CA ILE A 598 -21.82 3.52 -15.26
C ILE A 598 -22.77 4.26 -16.20
N GLU A 599 -24.06 4.10 -15.96
CA GLU A 599 -25.14 4.92 -16.51
C GLU A 599 -25.78 5.72 -15.38
N ILE A 600 -25.82 7.05 -15.51
CA ILE A 600 -26.44 7.94 -14.54
C ILE A 600 -27.74 8.49 -15.16
N THR A 601 -28.85 8.32 -14.45
CA THR A 601 -30.19 8.73 -14.89
C THR A 601 -30.96 9.38 -13.76
N LYS A 602 -31.85 10.32 -14.11
CA LYS A 602 -32.85 10.85 -13.19
C LYS A 602 -34.10 9.97 -13.23
N LEU A 603 -34.67 9.67 -12.06
CA LEU A 603 -35.89 8.87 -11.90
C LEU A 603 -37.16 9.71 -11.90
#